data_AF-A0A0R1SFE4-F1
#
_entry.id   AF-A0A0R1SFE4-F1
#
_cell.length_a   1.000
_cell.length_b   1.000
_cell.length_c   1.000
_cell.angle_alpha   90.00
_cell.angle_beta   90.00
_cell.angle_gamma   90.00
#
_symmetry.space_group_name_H-M   'P 1'
#
loop_
_entity.id
_entity.type
_entity.pdbx_description
1 polymer ?
#
loop_
_entity_poly.entity_id
_entity_poly.type
_entity_poly.pdbx_seq_one_letter_code
_entity_poly.pdbx_strand_id
1 'polypeptide(L)'
;MDITMSETTDMINELSREDPQFAKGIQHYRQQYRCADAIEKLRKRAKLTQTQLGDLVGAPQSAVARWERGDANITMKTLEKIAEATHTQLDIKFVKDNE
;
A
#
# COMPACT_ATOMS: atom_id res chain seq x y z
N MET A 1 -5.44 -11.04 -23.83
CA MET A 1 -5.47 -9.57 -23.86
C MET A 1 -4.54 -9.10 -22.77
N ASP A 2 -3.28 -8.88 -23.13
CA ASP A 2 -2.34 -8.18 -22.25
C ASP A 2 -2.72 -6.72 -22.30
N ILE A 3 -3.63 -6.30 -21.41
CA ILE A 3 -3.83 -4.88 -21.15
C ILE A 3 -2.49 -4.42 -20.56
N THR A 4 -1.68 -3.74 -21.37
CA THR A 4 -0.44 -3.18 -20.89
C THR A 4 -0.76 -2.13 -19.85
N MET A 5 0.06 -2.00 -18.81
CA MET A 5 -0.08 -0.97 -17.76
C MET A 5 -0.20 0.46 -18.33
N SER A 6 0.12 0.69 -19.61
CA SER A 6 -0.06 1.96 -20.33
C SER A 6 -1.52 2.32 -20.56
N GLU A 7 -2.33 1.43 -21.16
CA GLU A 7 -3.72 1.75 -21.56
C GLU A 7 -4.62 2.06 -20.36
N THR A 8 -4.45 1.30 -19.27
CA THR A 8 -5.16 1.55 -18.01
C THR A 8 -4.74 2.88 -17.38
N THR A 9 -3.46 3.24 -17.48
CA THR A 9 -2.95 4.51 -16.95
C THR A 9 -3.50 5.69 -17.73
N ASP A 10 -3.54 5.57 -19.06
CA ASP A 10 -4.09 6.60 -19.95
C ASP A 10 -5.58 6.82 -19.68
N MET A 11 -6.35 5.75 -19.54
CA MET A 11 -7.78 5.84 -19.21
C MET A 11 -8.04 6.46 -17.83
N ILE A 12 -7.23 6.10 -16.81
CA ILE A 12 -7.32 6.73 -15.48
C ILE A 12 -7.06 8.23 -15.58
N ASN A 13 -6.06 8.65 -16.36
CA ASN A 13 -5.70 10.06 -16.51
C ASN A 13 -6.81 10.85 -17.23
N GLU A 14 -7.42 10.27 -18.26
CA GLU A 14 -8.54 10.88 -18.99
C GLU A 14 -9.75 11.07 -18.07
N LEU A 15 -10.21 10.00 -17.40
CA LEU A 15 -11.34 10.05 -16.47
C LEU A 15 -11.09 10.99 -15.28
N SER A 16 -9.84 11.08 -14.80
CA SER A 16 -9.48 12.00 -13.71
C SER A 16 -9.55 13.48 -14.11
N ARG A 17 -9.39 13.81 -15.39
CA ARG A 17 -9.55 15.19 -15.88
C ARG A 17 -11.02 15.60 -15.97
N GLU A 18 -11.90 14.64 -16.25
CA GLU A 18 -13.33 14.88 -16.46
C GLU A 18 -14.13 14.92 -15.15
N ASP A 19 -13.75 14.13 -14.14
CA ASP A 19 -14.47 14.02 -12.87
C ASP A 19 -13.52 14.24 -11.66
N PRO A 20 -13.62 15.39 -10.96
CA PRO A 20 -12.85 15.66 -9.75
C PRO A 20 -13.10 14.66 -8.61
N GLN A 21 -14.28 14.05 -8.53
CA GLN A 21 -14.60 13.03 -7.54
C GLN A 21 -13.91 11.71 -7.89
N PHE A 22 -13.85 11.35 -9.17
CA PHE A 22 -13.05 10.23 -9.66
C PHE A 22 -11.56 10.44 -9.35
N ALA A 23 -11.01 11.63 -9.67
CA ALA A 23 -9.62 11.98 -9.38
C ALA A 23 -9.27 11.83 -7.89
N LYS A 24 -10.12 12.33 -7.00
CA LYS A 24 -9.95 12.16 -5.54
C LYS A 24 -9.98 10.69 -5.12
N GLY A 25 -10.89 9.90 -5.70
CA GLY A 25 -10.98 8.47 -5.45
C GLY A 25 -9.69 7.74 -5.86
N ILE A 26 -9.21 8.00 -7.07
CA ILE A 26 -7.94 7.45 -7.57
C ILE A 26 -6.78 7.83 -6.66
N GLN A 27 -6.69 9.09 -6.24
CA GLN A 27 -5.62 9.54 -5.36
C GLN A 27 -5.65 8.82 -4.00
N HIS A 28 -6.84 8.62 -3.43
CA HIS A 28 -7.01 7.84 -2.21
C HIS A 28 -6.51 6.38 -2.38
N TYR A 29 -6.92 5.70 -3.44
CA TYR A 29 -6.48 4.33 -3.71
C TYR A 29 -4.98 4.24 -4.02
N ARG A 30 -4.40 5.24 -4.70
CA ARG A 30 -2.94 5.33 -4.92
C ARG A 30 -2.18 5.38 -3.60
N GLN A 31 -2.65 6.15 -2.62
CA GLN A 31 -2.02 6.23 -1.29
C GLN A 31 -2.09 4.88 -0.55
N GLN A 32 -3.26 4.23 -0.57
CA GLN A 32 -3.43 2.90 0.03
C GLN A 32 -2.51 1.86 -0.63
N TYR A 33 -2.44 1.87 -1.96
CA TYR A 33 -1.57 0.97 -2.71
C TYR A 33 -0.09 1.19 -2.40
N ARG A 34 0.37 2.44 -2.32
CA ARG A 34 1.76 2.76 -1.93
C ARG A 34 2.11 2.23 -0.55
N CYS A 35 1.18 2.33 0.41
CA CYS A 35 1.37 1.75 1.73
C CYS A 35 1.45 0.22 1.67
N ALA A 36 0.55 -0.42 0.92
CA ALA A 36 0.50 -1.86 0.72
C ALA A 36 1.80 -2.42 0.11
N ASP A 37 2.26 -1.80 -0.97
CA ASP A 37 3.52 -2.12 -1.65
C ASP A 37 4.73 -1.94 -0.73
N ALA A 38 4.75 -0.89 0.10
CA ALA A 38 5.81 -0.67 1.07
C ALA A 38 5.90 -1.80 2.10
N ILE A 39 4.75 -2.25 2.63
CA ILE A 39 4.66 -3.37 3.58
C ILE A 39 5.14 -4.67 2.93
N GLU A 40 4.66 -4.98 1.72
CA GLU A 40 5.04 -6.20 1.00
C GLU A 40 6.54 -6.23 0.72
N LYS A 41 7.10 -5.12 0.23
CA LYS A 41 8.54 -4.99 -0.04
C LYS A 41 9.37 -5.11 1.22
N LEU A 42 8.90 -4.55 2.34
CA LEU A 42 9.58 -4.63 3.62
C LEU A 42 9.60 -6.08 4.13
N ARG A 43 8.46 -6.77 4.11
CA ARG A 43 8.35 -8.19 4.45
C ARG A 43 9.27 -9.07 3.61
N LYS A 44 9.25 -8.88 2.29
CA LYS A 44 10.09 -9.63 1.35
C LYS A 44 11.59 -9.40 1.60
N ARG A 45 12.01 -8.16 1.90
CA ARG A 45 13.39 -7.83 2.27
C ARG A 45 13.81 -8.52 3.58
N ALA A 46 12.90 -8.60 4.55
CA ALA A 46 13.09 -9.35 5.79
C ALA A 46 13.02 -10.89 5.60
N LYS A 47 12.75 -11.38 4.38
CA LYS A 47 12.60 -12.81 4.03
C LYS A 47 11.51 -13.53 4.83
N LEU A 48 10.44 -12.81 5.18
CA LEU A 48 9.32 -13.35 5.93
C LEU A 48 8.16 -13.77 5.01
N THR A 49 7.45 -14.84 5.37
CA THR A 49 6.12 -15.13 4.83
C THR A 49 5.08 -14.20 5.45
N GLN A 50 3.88 -14.10 4.86
CA GLN A 50 2.79 -13.30 5.45
C GLN A 50 2.39 -13.83 6.83
N THR A 51 2.39 -15.15 7.05
CA THR A 51 2.15 -15.76 8.36
C THR A 51 3.22 -15.34 9.37
N GLN A 52 4.49 -15.43 9.00
CA GLN A 52 5.60 -15.07 9.90
C GLN A 52 5.56 -13.59 10.30
N LEU A 53 5.25 -12.69 9.36
CA LEU A 53 5.05 -11.28 9.71
C LEU A 53 3.84 -11.09 10.64
N GLY A 54 2.74 -11.81 10.37
CA GLY A 54 1.56 -11.83 11.23
C GLY A 54 1.90 -12.24 12.66
N ASP A 55 2.67 -13.32 12.82
CA ASP A 55 3.09 -13.85 14.13
C ASP A 55 3.92 -12.81 14.90
N LEU A 56 4.86 -12.12 14.24
CA LEU A 56 5.69 -11.08 14.85
C LEU A 56 4.88 -9.83 15.27
N VAL A 57 3.87 -9.46 14.47
CA VAL A 57 3.03 -8.26 14.71
C VAL A 57 1.87 -8.55 15.68
N GLY A 58 1.52 -9.82 15.86
CA GLY A 58 0.35 -10.29 16.61
C GLY A 58 -0.94 -10.13 15.80
N ALA A 59 -0.94 -10.55 14.54
CA ALA A 59 -2.07 -10.47 13.62
C ALA A 59 -2.21 -11.75 12.77
N PRO A 60 -3.43 -12.15 12.35
CA PRO A 60 -3.59 -13.30 11.48
C PRO A 60 -2.99 -13.04 10.09
N GLN A 61 -2.53 -14.09 9.41
CA GLN A 61 -2.02 -14.00 8.02
C GLN A 61 -3.02 -13.31 7.08
N SER A 62 -4.33 -13.51 7.29
CA SER A 62 -5.38 -12.86 6.50
C SER A 62 -5.40 -11.34 6.65
N ALA A 63 -5.02 -10.80 7.81
CA ALA A 63 -4.86 -9.36 8.00
C ALA A 63 -3.66 -8.84 7.23
N VAL A 64 -2.52 -9.55 7.29
CA VAL A 64 -1.32 -9.21 6.50
C VAL A 64 -1.62 -9.20 5.00
N ALA A 65 -2.34 -10.22 4.50
CA ALA A 65 -2.75 -10.28 3.12
C ALA A 65 -3.68 -9.12 2.71
N ARG A 66 -4.53 -8.63 3.62
CA ARG A 66 -5.36 -7.43 3.36
C ARG A 66 -4.53 -6.15 3.34
N TRP A 67 -3.56 -6.02 4.25
CA TRP A 67 -2.64 -4.88 4.26
C TRP A 67 -1.85 -4.79 2.96
N GLU A 68 -1.32 -5.91 2.47
CA GLU A 68 -0.54 -5.99 1.22
C GLU A 68 -1.37 -5.82 -0.06
N ARG A 69 -2.70 -5.89 0.02
CA ARG A 69 -3.60 -5.58 -1.10
C ARG A 69 -4.12 -4.15 -1.11
N GLY A 70 -3.85 -3.36 -0.07
CA GLY A 70 -4.41 -2.01 0.09
C GLY A 70 -5.88 -1.98 0.50
N ASP A 71 -6.46 -3.13 0.87
CA ASP A 71 -7.87 -3.31 1.24
C ASP A 71 -8.09 -3.23 2.77
N ALA A 72 -7.26 -2.43 3.43
CA ALA A 72 -7.28 -2.30 4.88
C ALA A 72 -6.87 -0.91 5.33
N ASN A 73 -7.67 -0.34 6.22
CA ASN A 73 -7.33 0.88 6.93
C ASN A 73 -6.35 0.53 8.07
N ILE A 74 -5.06 0.45 7.73
CA ILE A 74 -4.01 0.10 8.68
C ILE A 74 -3.72 1.26 9.63
N THR A 75 -3.52 0.97 10.91
CA THR A 75 -3.25 1.99 11.91
C THR A 75 -1.76 2.32 11.99
N MET A 76 -1.42 3.53 12.43
CA MET A 76 -0.05 3.93 12.76
C MET A 76 0.64 2.93 13.70
N LYS A 77 -0.07 2.49 14.74
CA LYS A 77 0.43 1.48 15.69
C LYS A 77 0.79 0.15 15.01
N THR A 78 0.03 -0.26 14.00
CA THR A 78 0.34 -1.48 13.24
C THR A 78 1.58 -1.27 12.36
N LEU A 79 1.72 -0.10 11.73
CA LEU A 79 2.91 0.24 10.94
C LEU A 79 4.18 0.26 11.80
N GLU A 80 4.11 0.79 13.02
CA GLU A 80 5.20 0.77 14.00
C GLU A 80 5.60 -0.67 14.37
N LYS A 81 4.64 -1.54 14.64
CA LYS A 81 4.91 -2.96 14.92
C LYS A 81 5.56 -3.68 13.74
N ILE A 82 5.14 -3.37 12.51
CA ILE A 82 5.75 -3.92 11.30
C ILE A 82 7.20 -3.45 11.18
N ALA A 83 7.47 -2.18 11.47
CA ALA A 83 8.82 -1.64 11.48
C ALA A 83 9.71 -2.34 12.52
N GLU A 84 9.21 -2.52 13.74
CA GLU A 84 9.89 -3.28 14.81
C GLU A 84 10.18 -4.73 14.39
N ALA A 85 9.17 -5.44 13.88
CA ALA A 85 9.26 -6.83 13.43
C ALA A 85 10.27 -7.05 12.28
N THR A 86 10.63 -5.99 11.57
CA THR A 86 11.54 -6.04 10.42
C THR A 86 12.85 -5.30 10.67
N HIS A 87 13.09 -4.86 11.91
CA HIS A 87 14.27 -4.07 12.31
C HIS A 87 14.47 -2.83 11.43
N THR A 88 13.37 -2.14 11.12
CA THR A 88 13.37 -0.88 10.38
C THR A 88 12.72 0.24 11.19
N GLN A 89 12.75 1.45 10.65
CA GLN A 89 12.13 2.63 11.25
C GLN A 89 11.06 3.18 10.30
N LEU A 90 9.90 3.53 10.86
CA LEU A 90 8.85 4.25 10.15
C LEU A 90 9.28 5.71 9.97
N ASP A 91 9.37 6.16 8.72
CA ASP A 91 9.69 7.54 8.34
C ASP A 91 8.55 8.09 7.47
N ILE A 92 7.93 9.20 7.89
CA ILE A 92 6.77 9.82 7.22
C ILE A 92 7.17 11.20 6.72
N LYS A 93 6.89 11.45 5.43
CA LYS A 93 7.18 12.72 4.76
C LYS A 93 5.95 13.20 4.00
N PHE A 94 5.66 14.48 4.13
CA PHE A 94 4.72 15.18 3.26
C PHE A 94 5.48 15.56 1.98
N VAL A 95 4.96 15.12 0.85
CA VAL A 95 5.49 15.46 -0.48
C VAL A 95 4.47 16.32 -1.21
N LYS A 96 4.94 17.12 -2.16
CA LYS A 96 4.04 17.88 -3.04
C LYS A 96 3.21 16.88 -3.85
N ASP A 97 1.92 17.15 -3.96
CA ASP A 97 1.06 16.41 -4.88
C ASP A 97 1.45 16.85 -6.29
N ASN A 98 2.21 15.99 -6.98
CA ASN A 98 2.55 16.20 -8.37
C ASN A 98 1.53 15.40 -9.19
N GLU A 99 0.59 16.11 -9.83
CA GLU A 99 -0.22 15.58 -10.93
C GLU A 99 0.67 15.16 -12.12
#